data_AF-A0A535JUR4-F1
#
_entry.id   AF-A0A535JUR4-F1
#
_cell.length_a   1.000
_cell.length_b   1.000
_cell.length_c   1.000
_cell.angle_alpha   90.00
_cell.angle_beta   90.00
_cell.angle_gamma   90.00
#
_symmetry.space_group_name_H-M   'P 1'
#
loop_
_entity.id
_entity.type
_entity.pdbx_description
1 polymer ?
#
loop_
_entity_poly.entity_id
_entity_poly.type
_entity_poly.pdbx_seq_one_letter_code
_entity_poly.pdbx_strand_id
1 'polypeptide(L)'
;MGRLPTALFGKLAFTLAFVFSTLVLGHDASAGVQWCESDPLFVVNGAILDVTTAFPASYTSTLKEPIAIELLVPTNAVATVVSLPGAVPMTAKISKALPATGLLSLGVPVVVKVTVKASASFDTKTKVTGTYLWLSSTAYGKSNVTTQVSYTLIGL
;
A
#
# COMPACT_ATOMS: atom_id res chain seq x y z
N MET A 1 -29.13 9.29 -65.12
CA MET A 1 -28.94 8.64 -63.81
C MET A 1 -27.46 8.38 -63.61
N GLY A 2 -26.76 9.24 -62.86
CA GLY A 2 -25.30 9.15 -62.67
C GLY A 2 -24.96 8.10 -61.62
N ARG A 3 -24.14 7.11 -61.98
CA ARG A 3 -23.60 6.12 -61.03
C ARG A 3 -22.56 6.81 -60.14
N LEU A 4 -22.85 6.92 -58.85
CA LEU A 4 -21.86 7.34 -57.86
C LEU A 4 -20.67 6.36 -57.89
N PRO A 5 -19.42 6.86 -58.01
CA PRO A 5 -18.25 5.99 -58.08
C PRO A 5 -18.12 5.23 -56.76
N THR A 6 -18.08 3.90 -56.86
CA THR A 6 -17.92 2.94 -55.76
C THR A 6 -16.78 3.27 -54.81
N ALA A 7 -15.75 3.97 -55.30
CA ALA A 7 -14.62 4.47 -54.51
C ALA A 7 -15.00 5.50 -53.41
N LEU A 8 -16.07 6.27 -53.62
CA LEU A 8 -16.54 7.29 -52.67
C LEU A 8 -17.28 6.65 -51.49
N PHE A 9 -18.03 5.57 -51.76
CA PHE A 9 -18.66 4.73 -50.73
C PHE A 9 -17.62 4.00 -49.87
N GLY A 10 -16.57 3.46 -50.49
CA GLY A 10 -15.50 2.77 -49.76
C GLY A 10 -14.75 3.68 -48.79
N LYS A 11 -14.45 4.91 -49.21
CA LYS A 11 -13.81 5.92 -48.33
C LYS A 11 -14.70 6.30 -47.16
N LEU A 12 -15.99 6.51 -47.41
CA LEU A 12 -16.95 6.91 -46.38
C LEU A 12 -17.19 5.78 -45.36
N ALA A 13 -17.26 4.54 -45.83
CA ALA A 13 -17.33 3.35 -44.97
C ALA A 13 -16.07 3.18 -44.10
N PHE A 14 -14.88 3.44 -44.66
CA PHE A 14 -13.63 3.36 -43.92
C PHE A 14 -13.54 4.43 -42.83
N THR A 15 -13.90 5.68 -43.13
CA THR A 15 -13.92 6.77 -42.13
C THR A 15 -14.95 6.48 -41.03
N LEU A 16 -16.12 5.98 -41.39
CA LEU A 16 -17.16 5.63 -40.42
C LEU A 16 -16.71 4.49 -39.53
N ALA A 17 -16.10 3.44 -40.09
CA ALA A 17 -15.54 2.33 -39.32
C ALA A 17 -14.39 2.77 -38.40
N PHE A 18 -13.54 3.70 -38.84
CA PHE A 18 -12.45 4.25 -38.04
C PHE A 18 -12.97 5.09 -36.86
N VAL A 19 -13.98 5.94 -37.09
CA VAL A 19 -14.65 6.73 -36.03
C VAL A 19 -15.38 5.81 -35.05
N PHE A 20 -16.07 4.77 -35.53
CA PHE A 20 -16.70 3.77 -34.65
C PHE A 20 -15.67 3.01 -33.81
N SER A 21 -14.53 2.64 -34.41
CA SER A 21 -13.46 1.93 -33.70
C SER A 21 -12.83 2.79 -32.61
N THR A 22 -12.67 4.10 -32.85
CA THR A 22 -12.13 5.03 -31.84
C THR A 22 -13.12 5.32 -30.71
N LEU A 23 -14.43 5.32 -30.98
CA LEU A 23 -15.47 5.45 -29.94
C LEU A 23 -15.61 4.18 -29.08
N VAL A 24 -15.45 2.99 -29.67
CA VAL A 24 -15.53 1.71 -28.94
C VAL A 24 -14.26 1.45 -28.12
N LEU A 25 -13.08 1.84 -28.63
CA LEU A 25 -11.80 1.68 -27.93
C LEU A 25 -11.44 2.88 -27.02
N GLY A 26 -12.16 3.99 -27.15
CA GLY A 26 -12.03 5.18 -26.30
C GLY A 26 -12.91 5.15 -25.05
N HIS A 27 -13.55 4.01 -24.74
CA HIS A 27 -14.12 3.80 -23.42
C HIS A 27 -13.01 3.97 -22.39
N ASP A 28 -13.24 4.83 -21.41
CA ASP A 28 -12.26 5.28 -20.44
C ASP A 28 -11.32 4.15 -20.04
N ALA A 29 -10.02 4.41 -20.12
CA ALA A 29 -9.05 3.63 -19.36
C ALA A 29 -9.40 3.87 -17.89
N SER A 30 -10.31 3.04 -17.37
CA SER A 30 -10.57 2.88 -15.95
C SER A 30 -9.31 2.27 -15.36
N ALA A 31 -8.29 3.11 -15.18
CA ALA A 31 -7.34 2.91 -14.12
C ALA A 31 -8.22 2.70 -12.89
N GLY A 32 -8.15 1.51 -12.29
CA GLY A 32 -9.00 1.16 -11.16
C GLY A 32 -8.85 2.16 -10.00
N VAL A 33 -9.37 1.80 -8.84
CA VAL A 33 -9.21 2.61 -7.63
C VAL A 33 -7.73 3.03 -7.48
N GLN A 34 -7.44 4.34 -7.56
CA GLN A 34 -6.10 4.85 -7.28
C GLN A 34 -5.81 4.61 -5.80
N TRP A 35 -4.67 4.02 -5.47
CA TRP A 35 -4.28 3.75 -4.09
C TRP A 35 -3.24 4.76 -3.63
N CYS A 36 -3.42 5.27 -2.41
CA CYS A 36 -2.39 5.96 -1.67
C CYS A 36 -1.67 4.96 -0.78
N GLU A 37 -0.36 5.05 -0.72
CA GLU A 37 0.50 4.16 0.05
C GLU A 37 1.35 4.97 1.03
N SER A 38 1.60 4.36 2.19
CA SER A 38 2.45 4.85 3.26
C SER A 38 3.43 3.72 3.62
N ASP A 39 4.72 3.92 3.34
CA ASP A 39 5.76 2.90 3.35
C ASP A 39 6.97 3.27 4.24
N PRO A 40 6.79 3.43 5.56
CA PRO A 40 7.94 3.59 6.44
C PRO A 40 8.84 2.35 6.46
N LEU A 41 10.15 2.61 6.50
CA LEU A 41 11.16 1.59 6.73
C LEU A 41 11.64 1.65 8.18
N PHE A 42 11.72 0.48 8.81
CA PHE A 42 12.30 0.29 10.13
C PHE A 42 13.49 -0.66 10.02
N VAL A 43 14.41 -0.58 10.98
CA VAL A 43 15.44 -1.60 11.19
C VAL A 43 15.28 -2.14 12.60
N VAL A 44 15.28 -3.47 12.75
CA VAL A 44 15.22 -4.18 14.03
C VAL A 44 16.32 -5.22 14.05
N ASN A 45 17.28 -5.09 14.98
CA ASN A 45 18.47 -5.93 15.10
C ASN A 45 19.21 -6.14 13.76
N GLY A 46 19.29 -5.09 12.93
CA GLY A 46 19.94 -5.14 11.62
C GLY A 46 19.07 -5.65 10.46
N ALA A 47 17.89 -6.22 10.74
CA ALA A 47 16.92 -6.59 9.71
C ALA A 47 16.06 -5.36 9.32
N ILE A 48 15.93 -5.07 8.02
CA ILE A 48 15.04 -4.03 7.49
C ILE A 48 13.62 -4.59 7.42
N LEU A 49 12.69 -3.74 7.80
CA LEU A 49 11.27 -3.96 7.79
C LEU A 49 10.59 -2.85 7.00
N ASP A 50 9.94 -3.22 5.91
CA ASP A 50 9.07 -2.36 5.12
C ASP A 50 7.62 -2.59 5.54
N VAL A 51 6.95 -1.52 6.00
CA VAL A 51 5.54 -1.55 6.36
C VAL A 51 4.79 -0.68 5.38
N THR A 52 4.12 -1.29 4.40
CA THR A 52 3.31 -0.57 3.41
C THR A 52 1.84 -0.60 3.80
N THR A 53 1.26 0.55 4.12
CA THR A 53 -0.18 0.71 4.33
C THR A 53 -0.81 1.42 3.15
N ALA A 54 -1.75 0.75 2.48
CA ALA A 54 -2.47 1.25 1.31
C ALA A 54 -3.98 1.49 1.61
N PHE A 55 -4.53 2.54 1.01
CA PHE A 55 -5.97 2.85 1.05
C PHE A 55 -6.39 3.61 -0.23
N PRO A 56 -7.70 3.68 -0.57
CA PRO A 56 -8.14 4.39 -1.77
C PRO A 56 -7.84 5.90 -1.68
N ALA A 57 -7.23 6.45 -2.73
CA ALA A 57 -6.79 7.84 -2.79
C ALA A 57 -7.94 8.85 -2.65
N SER A 58 -9.17 8.46 -3.00
CA SER A 58 -10.39 9.25 -2.79
C SER A 58 -10.62 9.62 -1.32
N TYR A 59 -10.06 8.86 -0.37
CA TYR A 59 -10.20 9.12 1.06
C TYR A 59 -9.05 9.93 1.67
N THR A 60 -8.04 10.34 0.89
CA THR A 60 -6.88 11.10 1.40
C THR A 60 -7.30 12.40 2.09
N SER A 61 -8.28 13.11 1.53
CA SER A 61 -8.83 14.34 2.12
C SER A 61 -9.66 14.12 3.39
N THR A 62 -10.00 12.86 3.70
CA THR A 62 -10.76 12.49 4.90
C THR A 62 -9.87 12.16 6.09
N LEU A 63 -8.55 12.04 5.90
CA LEU A 63 -7.59 11.80 6.97
C LEU A 63 -7.60 12.97 7.97
N LYS A 64 -7.77 12.65 9.25
CA LYS A 64 -7.81 13.67 10.32
C LYS A 64 -6.45 13.91 10.96
N GLU A 65 -5.60 12.89 10.94
CA GLU A 65 -4.28 12.88 11.56
C GLU A 65 -3.33 12.10 10.64
N PRO A 66 -2.00 12.31 10.76
CA PRO A 66 -1.02 11.44 10.14
C PRO A 66 -1.28 9.97 10.50
N ILE A 67 -1.02 9.06 9.56
CA ILE A 67 -1.13 7.61 9.80
C ILE A 67 -0.18 7.22 10.92
N ALA A 68 -0.70 6.65 12.01
CA ALA A 68 0.08 6.30 13.18
C ALA A 68 0.53 4.84 13.09
N ILE A 69 1.84 4.63 13.09
CA ILE A 69 2.47 3.31 12.98
C ILE A 69 3.33 3.09 14.23
N GLU A 70 2.93 2.14 15.07
CA GLU A 70 3.66 1.76 16.28
C GLU A 70 4.25 0.37 16.12
N LEU A 71 5.58 0.29 16.20
CA LEU A 71 6.35 -0.94 16.16
C LEU A 71 6.66 -1.41 17.58
N LEU A 72 6.10 -2.54 18.02
CA LEU A 72 6.46 -3.17 19.28
C LEU A 72 7.56 -4.19 19.06
N VAL A 73 8.65 -4.04 19.82
CA VAL A 73 9.84 -4.89 19.76
C VAL A 73 10.22 -5.38 21.17
N PRO A 74 11.05 -6.43 21.27
CA PRO A 74 11.59 -6.91 22.55
C PRO A 74 12.36 -5.82 23.28
N THR A 75 12.35 -5.87 24.62
CA THR A 75 13.06 -4.89 25.46
C THR A 75 14.57 -4.81 25.18
N ASN A 76 15.18 -5.92 24.79
CA ASN A 76 16.58 -6.03 24.42
C ASN A 76 16.86 -5.81 22.92
N ALA A 77 15.85 -5.54 22.09
CA ALA A 77 16.07 -5.28 20.67
C ALA A 77 16.59 -3.85 20.42
N VAL A 78 17.44 -3.72 19.40
CA VAL A 78 17.89 -2.45 18.81
C VAL A 78 16.98 -2.18 17.62
N ALA A 79 16.22 -1.08 17.67
CA ALA A 79 15.31 -0.74 16.58
C ALA A 79 15.35 0.76 16.26
N THR A 80 15.27 1.10 14.98
CA THR A 80 15.27 2.49 14.49
C THR A 80 14.31 2.67 13.32
N VAL A 81 13.79 3.89 13.16
CA VAL A 81 13.09 4.32 11.95
C VAL A 81 14.15 4.76 10.94
N VAL A 82 14.07 4.25 9.71
CA VAL A 82 15.02 4.54 8.63
C VAL A 82 14.47 5.61 7.70
N SER A 83 13.19 5.51 7.33
CA SER A 83 12.55 6.47 6.44
C SER A 83 11.07 6.65 6.76
N LEU A 84 10.59 7.87 6.52
CA LEU A 84 9.19 8.28 6.53
C LEU A 84 8.91 9.04 5.23
N PRO A 85 8.56 8.35 4.14
CA PRO A 85 8.31 9.00 2.84
C PRO A 85 7.15 9.98 2.92
N GLY A 86 7.23 11.09 2.18
CA GLY A 86 6.36 12.26 2.36
C GLY A 86 5.01 12.24 1.61
N ALA A 87 4.67 11.15 0.90
CA ALA A 87 3.49 11.11 0.04
C ALA A 87 2.16 11.17 0.83
N VAL A 88 2.13 10.53 2.00
CA VAL A 88 1.02 10.58 2.94
C VAL A 88 1.58 10.91 4.33
N PRO A 89 1.06 11.92 5.04
CA PRO A 89 1.55 12.24 6.39
C PRO A 89 1.45 11.01 7.30
N MET A 90 2.56 10.66 7.94
CA MET A 90 2.67 9.50 8.82
C MET A 90 3.53 9.81 10.04
N THR A 91 3.30 9.03 11.10
CA THR A 91 4.11 9.04 12.32
C THR A 91 4.53 7.63 12.65
N ALA A 92 5.80 7.45 12.98
CA ALA A 92 6.35 6.17 13.40
C ALA A 92 6.82 6.24 14.85
N LYS A 93 6.45 5.24 15.63
CA LYS A 93 6.86 5.09 17.03
C LYS A 93 7.39 3.69 17.25
N ILE A 94 8.47 3.56 18.02
CA ILE A 94 9.03 2.27 18.44
C ILE A 94 8.80 2.11 19.93
N SER A 95 8.17 1.01 20.32
CA SER A 95 7.82 0.68 21.70
C SER A 95 8.47 -0.64 22.12
N LYS A 96 9.39 -0.58 23.07
CA LYS A 96 10.08 -1.75 23.65
C LYS A 96 9.20 -2.45 24.68
N ALA A 97 8.13 -3.10 24.24
CA ALA A 97 7.08 -3.64 25.11
C ALA A 97 6.97 -5.17 25.10
N LEU A 98 7.68 -5.86 24.20
CA LEU A 98 7.64 -7.32 24.14
C LEU A 98 8.69 -7.94 25.08
N PRO A 99 8.47 -9.16 25.60
CA PRO A 99 9.46 -9.87 26.41
C PRO A 99 10.81 -9.98 25.70
N ALA A 100 11.90 -9.95 26.47
CA ALA A 100 13.24 -10.08 25.92
C ALA A 100 13.41 -11.43 25.20
N THR A 101 14.07 -11.42 24.06
CA THR A 101 14.46 -12.64 23.35
C THR A 101 15.81 -13.15 23.86
N GLY A 102 15.94 -14.48 23.98
CA GLY A 102 17.21 -15.09 24.38
C GLY A 102 18.31 -14.88 23.33
N LEU A 103 19.57 -14.90 23.77
CA LEU A 103 20.75 -14.70 22.92
C LEU A 103 20.86 -15.72 21.76
N LEU A 104 20.27 -16.91 21.93
CA LEU A 104 20.21 -17.99 20.92
C LEU A 104 18.90 -17.99 20.12
N SER A 105 18.03 -16.99 20.32
CA SER A 105 16.77 -16.93 19.60
C SER A 105 17.03 -16.49 18.16
N LEU A 106 16.81 -17.41 17.22
CA LEU A 106 16.88 -17.15 15.77
C LEU A 106 15.80 -16.15 15.29
N GLY A 107 14.89 -15.73 16.17
CA GLY A 107 13.72 -14.94 15.83
C GLY A 107 13.47 -13.79 16.80
N VAL A 108 13.25 -12.59 16.26
CA VAL A 108 12.83 -11.40 17.01
C VAL A 108 11.33 -11.20 16.79
N PRO A 109 10.46 -11.39 17.80
CA PRO A 109 9.03 -11.15 17.64
C PRO A 109 8.80 -9.65 17.51
N VAL A 110 7.98 -9.27 16.54
CA VAL A 110 7.63 -7.89 16.26
C VAL A 110 6.14 -7.79 16.03
N VAL A 111 5.53 -6.73 16.57
CA VAL A 111 4.12 -6.41 16.34
C VAL A 111 4.05 -5.02 15.75
N VAL A 112 3.38 -4.88 14.61
CA VAL A 112 3.10 -3.59 13.97
C VAL A 112 1.66 -3.25 14.26
N LYS A 113 1.42 -2.09 14.86
CA LYS A 113 0.09 -1.50 15.01
C LYS A 113 -0.03 -0.34 14.05
N VAL A 114 -1.04 -0.35 13.21
CA VAL A 114 -1.35 0.73 12.27
C VAL A 114 -2.72 1.29 12.58
N THR A 115 -2.80 2.60 12.72
CA THR A 115 -4.06 3.31 12.93
C THR A 115 -4.19 4.42 11.88
N VAL A 116 -5.20 4.29 11.02
CA VAL A 116 -5.56 5.30 10.02
C VAL A 116 -6.80 6.04 10.50
N LYS A 117 -6.65 7.26 11.04
CA LYS A 117 -7.79 8.05 11.53
C LYS A 117 -8.38 8.91 10.42
N ALA A 118 -9.66 8.75 10.16
CA ALA A 118 -10.37 9.47 9.10
C ALA A 118 -11.80 9.86 9.50
N SER A 119 -12.39 10.85 8.85
CA SER A 119 -13.82 11.15 8.97
C SER A 119 -14.72 10.10 8.31
N ALA A 120 -14.21 9.45 7.26
CA ALA A 120 -14.90 8.36 6.56
C ALA A 120 -14.44 6.97 7.04
N SER A 121 -15.24 5.95 6.70
CA SER A 121 -14.93 4.54 6.94
C SER A 121 -14.58 3.86 5.62
N PHE A 122 -13.38 3.30 5.50
CA PHE A 122 -12.90 2.62 4.29
C PHE A 122 -11.95 1.47 4.61
N ASP A 123 -11.73 0.57 3.65
CA ASP A 123 -10.81 -0.54 3.79
C ASP A 123 -9.36 -0.10 3.65
N THR A 124 -8.52 -0.62 4.53
CA THR A 124 -7.07 -0.39 4.54
C THR A 124 -6.35 -1.72 4.40
N LYS A 125 -5.24 -1.74 3.69
CA LYS A 125 -4.39 -2.92 3.54
C LYS A 125 -3.01 -2.60 4.08
N THR A 126 -2.53 -3.34 5.07
CA THR A 126 -1.15 -3.22 5.56
C THR A 126 -0.38 -4.46 5.16
N LYS A 127 0.66 -4.29 4.36
CA LYS A 127 1.63 -5.31 4.01
C LYS A 127 2.91 -5.04 4.78
N VAL A 128 3.51 -6.09 5.31
CA VAL A 128 4.77 -6.04 6.02
C VAL A 128 5.75 -6.97 5.33
N THR A 129 6.89 -6.45 4.89
CA THR A 129 7.92 -7.17 4.15
C THR A 129 9.26 -7.05 4.88
N GLY A 130 9.93 -8.17 5.15
CA GLY A 130 11.28 -8.20 5.74
C GLY A 130 12.39 -8.32 4.68
N THR A 131 13.61 -7.89 5.00
CA THR A 131 14.80 -8.01 4.12
C THR A 131 15.10 -9.45 3.72
N TYR A 132 14.78 -10.40 4.60
CA TYR A 132 14.88 -11.82 4.31
C TYR A 132 13.54 -12.24 3.69
N LEU A 133 13.55 -12.48 2.38
CA LEU A 133 12.49 -12.81 1.40
C LEU A 133 11.37 -13.79 1.83
N TRP A 134 11.39 -14.27 3.06
CA TRP A 134 10.53 -15.28 3.65
C TRP A 134 9.43 -14.65 4.51
N LEU A 135 9.57 -13.36 4.90
CA LEU A 135 8.55 -12.65 5.66
C LEU A 135 7.77 -11.68 4.76
N SER A 136 6.56 -12.09 4.40
CA SER A 136 5.54 -11.23 3.82
C SER A 136 4.21 -11.50 4.53
N SER A 137 3.77 -10.58 5.39
CA SER A 137 2.47 -10.65 6.06
C SER A 137 1.56 -9.55 5.55
N THR A 138 0.30 -9.88 5.28
CA THR A 138 -0.70 -8.89 4.86
C THR A 138 -1.88 -8.95 5.81
N ALA A 139 -2.27 -7.79 6.34
CA ALA A 139 -3.46 -7.62 7.13
C ALA A 139 -4.42 -6.64 6.45
N TYR A 140 -5.69 -7.01 6.43
CA TYR A 140 -6.79 -6.15 6.00
C TYR A 140 -7.44 -5.54 7.23
N GLY A 141 -7.76 -4.26 7.15
CA GLY A 141 -8.33 -3.48 8.24
C GLY A 141 -9.31 -2.44 7.73
N LYS A 142 -9.81 -1.61 8.65
CA LYS A 142 -10.69 -0.47 8.37
C LYS A 142 -10.07 0.80 8.92
N SER A 143 -10.35 1.94 8.29
CA SER A 143 -10.06 3.24 8.91
C SER A 143 -10.77 3.37 10.27
N ASN A 144 -10.18 4.15 11.16
CA ASN A 144 -10.56 4.34 12.56
C ASN A 144 -10.41 3.09 13.46
N VAL A 145 -9.87 1.99 12.93
CA VAL A 145 -9.56 0.78 13.69
C VAL A 145 -8.05 0.54 13.68
N THR A 146 -7.50 0.15 14.83
CA THR A 146 -6.09 -0.25 14.92
C THR A 146 -5.93 -1.66 14.37
N THR A 147 -5.24 -1.79 13.25
CA THR A 147 -4.86 -3.07 12.67
C THR A 147 -3.55 -3.52 13.28
N GLN A 148 -3.47 -4.79 13.68
CA GLN A 148 -2.25 -5.37 14.27
C GLN A 148 -1.72 -6.49 13.38
N VAL A 149 -0.41 -6.49 13.16
CA VAL A 149 0.29 -7.53 12.41
C VAL A 149 1.44 -8.03 13.27
N SER A 150 1.35 -9.29 13.69
CA SER A 150 2.36 -9.94 14.52
C SER A 150 3.15 -10.94 13.69
N TYR A 151 4.46 -10.95 13.84
CA TYR A 151 5.34 -11.90 13.15
C TYR A 151 6.67 -12.02 13.87
N THR A 152 7.46 -13.01 13.47
CA THR A 152 8.82 -13.20 13.97
C THR A 152 9.79 -12.87 12.84
N LEU A 153 10.62 -11.85 13.04
CA LEU A 153 11.75 -11.56 12.16
C LEU A 153 12.81 -12.61 12.40
N ILE A 154 13.12 -13.41 11.38
CA ILE A 154 14.29 -14.27 11.43
C ILE A 154 15.49 -13.42 11.04
N GLY A 155 16.34 -13.13 12.03
CA GLY A 155 17.64 -12.49 11.82
C GLY A 155 18.70 -13.57 11.58
N LEU A 156 19.73 -13.23 10.81
CA LEU A 156 20.97 -14.02 10.72
C LEU A 156 21.80 -13.90 12.00
#